data_AF-A4XE44-F1
#
_entry.id   AF-A4XE44-F1
#
_cell.length_a   1.000
_cell.length_b   1.000
_cell.length_c   1.000
_cell.angle_alpha   90.00
_cell.angle_beta   90.00
_cell.angle_gamma   90.00
#
_symmetry.space_group_name_H-M   'P 1'
#
loop_
_entity.id
_entity.type
_entity.pdbx_description
1 polymer ?
#
loop_
_entity_poly.entity_id
_entity_poly.type
_entity_poly.pdbx_seq_one_letter_code
_entity_poly.pdbx_strand_id
1 'polypeptide(L)' 'MAAEPQMPSALQVAEALSQVLQKKLGDPAAEQVVLSREEAALCLGLVNGVVENLETEQRKP' A
#
# COMPACT_ATOMS: atom_id res chain seq x y z
N MET A 1 33.55 -2.23 1.94
CA MET A 1 32.31 -3.05 1.88
C MET A 1 31.18 -2.12 1.48
N ALA A 2 30.60 -2.30 0.30
CA ALA A 2 29.41 -1.56 -0.10
C ALA A 2 28.23 -2.12 0.70
N ALA A 3 27.49 -1.25 1.39
CA ALA A 3 26.27 -1.66 2.07
C ALA A 3 25.28 -2.17 1.01
N GLU A 4 24.83 -3.41 1.17
CA GLU A 4 23.78 -3.97 0.32
C GLU A 4 22.52 -3.10 0.46
N PRO A 5 21.82 -2.77 -0.65
CA PRO A 5 20.62 -1.97 -0.57
C PRO A 5 19.58 -2.74 0.25
N GLN A 6 19.33 -2.28 1.48
CA GLN A 6 18.29 -2.84 2.33
C GLN A 6 16.95 -2.61 1.63
N MET A 7 16.27 -3.70 1.29
CA MET A 7 14.91 -3.62 0.77
C MET A 7 13.99 -3.07 1.87
N PRO A 8 13.12 -2.10 1.55
CA PRO A 8 12.19 -1.53 2.52
C PRO A 8 11.22 -2.61 3.02
N SER A 9 10.86 -2.53 4.29
CA SER A 9 9.85 -3.40 4.88
C SER A 9 8.47 -3.13 4.29
N ALA A 10 7.59 -4.14 4.34
CA ALA A 10 6.20 -4.00 3.90
C ALA A 10 5.47 -2.84 4.60
N LEU A 11 5.79 -2.59 5.88
CA LEU A 11 5.24 -1.45 6.62
C LEU A 11 5.69 -0.11 6.02
N GLN A 12 6.99 0.06 5.77
CA GLN A 12 7.52 1.28 5.15
C GLN A 12 6.93 1.54 3.76
N VAL A 13 6.71 0.47 2.98
CA VAL A 13 6.07 0.57 1.66
C VAL A 13 4.59 0.97 1.81
N ALA A 14 3.86 0.40 2.76
CA ALA A 14 2.46 0.76 3.04
C ALA A 14 2.32 2.22 3.50
N GLU A 15 3.21 2.69 4.37
CA GLU A 15 3.25 4.08 4.84
C GLU A 15 3.56 5.05 3.70
N ALA A 16 4.51 4.72 2.83
CA ALA A 16 4.83 5.53 1.66
C ALA A 16 3.64 5.61 0.69
N LEU A 17 2.97 4.49 0.43
CA LEU A 17 1.80 4.46 -0.45
C LEU A 17 0.62 5.23 0.14
N SER A 18 0.41 5.16 1.45
CA SER A 18 -0.60 5.97 2.16
C SER A 18 -0.36 7.46 1.96
N GLN A 19 0.88 7.94 2.06
CA GLN A 19 1.22 9.34 1.82
C GLN A 19 0.96 9.76 0.36
N VAL A 20 1.29 8.90 -0.60
CA VAL A 20 1.02 9.14 -2.03
C VAL A 20 -0.48 9.25 -2.29
N LEU A 21 -1.27 8.32 -1.76
CA LEU A 21 -2.72 8.34 -1.90
C LEU A 21 -3.36 9.54 -1.21
N GLN A 22 -2.93 9.90 0.01
CA GLN A 22 -3.39 11.10 0.71
C GLN A 22 -3.15 12.35 -0.11
N LYS A 23 -1.97 12.48 -0.74
CA LYS A 23 -1.67 13.61 -1.61
C LYS A 23 -2.56 13.64 -2.86
N LYS A 24 -2.77 12.49 -3.50
CA LYS A 24 -3.62 12.39 -4.70
C LYS A 24 -5.10 12.64 -4.40
N LEU A 25 -5.58 12.20 -3.24
CA LEU A 25 -6.97 12.40 -2.78
C LEU A 25 -7.21 13.78 -2.16
N GLY A 26 -6.14 14.47 -1.74
CA GLY A 26 -6.22 15.80 -1.13
C GLY A 26 -6.54 16.93 -2.11
N ASP A 27 -6.65 16.64 -3.41
CA ASP A 27 -7.15 17.58 -4.42
C ASP A 27 -8.67 17.43 -4.56
N PRO A 28 -9.48 18.31 -3.95
CA PRO A 28 -10.94 18.22 -4.01
C PRO A 28 -11.51 18.51 -5.41
N ALA A 29 -10.71 19.05 -6.33
CA ALA A 29 -11.13 19.29 -7.71
C ALA A 29 -10.86 18.09 -8.62
N ALA A 30 -10.12 17.08 -8.15
CA ALA A 30 -9.84 15.89 -8.93
C ALA A 30 -11.06 14.95 -8.94
N GLU A 31 -11.63 14.73 -10.12
CA GLU A 31 -12.75 13.78 -10.31
C GLU A 31 -12.30 12.31 -10.25
N GLN A 32 -11.00 12.06 -10.44
CA GLN A 32 -10.44 10.71 -10.52
C GLN A 32 -8.98 10.70 -10.06
N VAL A 33 -8.60 9.61 -9.36
CA VAL A 33 -7.23 9.34 -8.94
C VAL A 33 -6.58 8.34 -9.87
N VAL A 34 -5.55 8.76 -10.58
CA VAL A 34 -4.79 7.89 -11.49
C VAL A 34 -3.57 7.34 -10.75
N LEU A 35 -3.45 6.01 -10.77
CA LEU A 35 -2.30 5.28 -10.24
C LEU A 35 -1.40 4.79 -11.37
N SER A 36 -0.09 4.81 -11.14
CA SER A 36 0.85 4.06 -11.96
C SER A 36 0.59 2.55 -11.79
N ARG A 37 1.12 1.75 -12.73
CA ARG A 37 1.02 0.29 -12.63
C ARG A 37 1.64 -0.24 -11.33
N GLU A 38 2.76 0.34 -10.91
CA GLU A 38 3.45 -0.04 -9.68
C GLU A 38 2.64 0.36 -8.44
N GLU A 39 2.10 1.59 -8.41
CA GLU A 39 1.21 2.04 -7.33
C GLU A 39 -0.03 1.14 -7.20
N ALA A 40 -0.65 0.77 -8.33
CA ALA A 40 -1.82 -0.11 -8.35
C ALA A 40 -1.49 -1.55 -7.91
N ALA A 41 -0.36 -2.11 -8.34
CA ALA A 41 0.08 -3.44 -7.93
C ALA A 41 0.37 -3.49 -6.42
N LEU A 42 0.98 -2.43 -5.88
CA LEU A 42 1.22 -2.29 -4.44
C LEU A 42 -0.10 -2.19 -3.66
N CYS A 43 -1.04 -1.36 -4.11
CA CYS A 43 -2.38 -1.27 -3.51
C CYS A 43 -3.05 -2.65 -3.46
N LEU A 44 -3.03 -3.38 -4.56
CA LEU A 44 -3.64 -4.71 -4.64
C LEU A 44 -2.99 -5.70 -3.66
N GLY A 45 -1.66 -5.72 -3.57
CA GLY A 45 -0.94 -6.58 -2.64
C GLY A 45 -1.30 -6.29 -1.18
N LEU A 46 -1.39 -5.02 -0.80
CA LEU A 46 -1.78 -4.62 0.56
C LEU A 46 -3.24 -4.99 0.87
N VAL A 47 -4.16 -4.76 -0.07
CA VAL A 47 -5.58 -5.14 0.10
C VAL A 47 -5.72 -6.64 0.30
N ASN A 48 -5.03 -7.45 -0.50
CA ASN A 48 -5.04 -8.91 -0.35
C ASN A 48 -4.51 -9.34 1.03
N GLY A 49 -3.39 -8.77 1.48
CA GLY A 49 -2.84 -9.08 2.80
C GLY A 49 -3.78 -8.71 3.96
N VAL A 50 -4.51 -7.59 3.84
CA VAL A 50 -5.55 -7.22 4.81
C VAL A 50 -6.71 -8.22 4.79
N VAL A 51 -7.18 -8.63 3.59
CA VAL A 51 -8.25 -9.64 3.46
C VAL A 51 -7.82 -10.95 4.13
N GLU A 52 -6.62 -11.45 3.83
CA GLU A 52 -6.09 -12.68 4.44
C GLU A 52 -6.02 -12.59 5.97
N ASN A 53 -5.60 -11.44 6.51
CA ASN A 53 -5.54 -11.22 7.94
C ASN A 53 -6.94 -11.19 8.58
N LEU A 54 -7.90 -10.49 7.96
CA LEU A 54 -9.28 -10.42 8.42
C LEU A 54 -10.00 -11.79 8.34
N GLU A 55 -9.73 -12.58 7.30
CA GLU A 55 -10.22 -13.96 7.21
C GLU A 55 -9.65 -14.84 8.32
N THR A 56 -8.37 -14.67 8.65
CA THR A 56 -7.71 -15.41 9.73
C THR A 56 -8.31 -15.05 11.09
N GLU A 57 -8.55 -13.77 11.37
CA GLU A 57 -9.19 -13.32 12.61
C GLU A 57 -10.63 -13.83 12.75
N GLN A 58 -11.40 -13.88 11.66
CA GLN A 58 -12.77 -14.44 11.67
C GLN A 58 -12.82 -15.96 11.89
N ARG A 59 -11.70 -16.68 11.69
CA ARG A 59 -11.58 -18.13 11.89
C ARG A 59 -11.04 -18.50 13.28
N LYS A 60 -10.66 -17.53 14.11
CA LYS A 60 -10.32 -17.81 15.52
C LYS A 60 -11.61 -18.13 16.29
N PRO A 61 -11.64 -19.24 17.06
CA PRO A 61 -12.81 -19.66 17.83
C PRO A 61 -13.10 -18.74 19.03
#